data_AF-A0A1D1WAL9-F1
#
_entry.id   AF-A0A1D1WAL9-F1
#
_cell.length_a   1.000
_cell.length_b   1.000
_cell.length_c   1.000
_cell.angle_alpha   90.00
_cell.angle_beta   90.00
_cell.angle_gamma   90.00
#
_symmetry.space_group_name_H-M   'P 1'
#
loop_
_entity.id
_entity.type
_entity.pdbx_description
1 polymer ?
#
loop_
_entity_poly.entity_id
_entity_poly.type
_entity_poly.pdbx_seq_one_letter_code
_entity_poly.pdbx_strand_id
1 'polypeptide(L)'
;MENHDDDQYIGHSLAATCSTLLAPRVSPVMLHLFRAKTTTIAPSCSLPANFSGRWMNTAHAAVNSWIDINATHLLEKHRPDQRLAVETSFICQEQKGQRYMMARVGIGGCQVYYVCWHFLPRHHNIIRYRVGLAFATKDFRQVCSWSSFLQSRDWKYDLLIAQNPLPVECPIGGKFRFTQYGDVPLESRIRGGVTKSPRDQVECKQYETDLSVCSKQWRKQYDTRQILIDLDKCMTLDWHAKPIGEYGNFFLIASN
;
A
#
# COMPACT_ATOMS: atom_id res chain seq x y z
N MET A 1 -24.84 29.51 5.32
CA MET A 1 -24.94 29.13 3.90
C MET A 1 -23.63 28.48 3.52
N GLU A 2 -23.55 27.18 3.76
CA GLU A 2 -22.33 26.39 3.54
C GLU A 2 -22.40 25.83 2.12
N ASN A 3 -22.05 26.66 1.15
CA ASN A 3 -22.08 26.33 -0.28
C ASN A 3 -20.66 25.96 -0.73
N HIS A 4 -20.02 24.99 -0.07
CA HIS A 4 -18.59 24.72 -0.25
C HIS A 4 -18.26 23.51 -1.16
N ASP A 5 -19.12 22.50 -1.37
CA ASP A 5 -18.57 21.17 -1.71
C ASP A 5 -19.20 20.35 -2.86
N ASP A 6 -20.01 20.91 -3.76
CA ASP A 6 -20.54 20.18 -4.93
C ASP A 6 -20.01 20.78 -6.26
N ASP A 7 -18.68 20.74 -6.48
CA ASP A 7 -18.00 21.25 -7.70
C ASP A 7 -18.32 20.47 -8.99
N GLN A 8 -19.13 19.41 -8.89
CA GLN A 8 -19.56 18.56 -10.00
C GLN A 8 -21.00 18.81 -10.44
N TYR A 9 -21.76 19.64 -9.73
CA TYR A 9 -23.17 19.86 -10.03
C TYR A 9 -23.44 21.32 -10.34
N ILE A 10 -24.05 21.57 -11.51
CA ILE A 10 -24.54 22.89 -11.90
C ILE A 10 -26.05 22.85 -11.96
N GLY A 11 -26.70 23.78 -11.25
CA GLY A 11 -28.13 24.00 -11.38
C GLY A 11 -28.47 24.88 -12.57
N HIS A 12 -29.47 24.47 -13.35
CA HIS A 12 -29.96 25.22 -14.51
C HIS A 12 -31.47 25.49 -14.37
N SER A 13 -31.88 26.72 -14.64
CA SER A 13 -33.28 27.14 -14.60
C SER A 13 -33.95 26.92 -15.95
N LEU A 14 -35.22 26.49 -15.96
CA LEU A 14 -36.00 26.34 -17.20
C LEU A 14 -36.45 27.70 -17.78
N ALA A 15 -36.50 28.74 -16.95
CA ALA A 15 -36.84 30.11 -17.30
C ALA A 15 -35.68 31.05 -16.99
N ALA A 16 -35.69 32.26 -17.55
CA ALA A 16 -34.70 33.32 -17.30
C ALA A 16 -34.87 33.97 -15.90
N THR A 17 -35.13 33.17 -14.86
CA THR A 17 -35.36 33.63 -13.49
C THR A 17 -34.37 32.98 -12.52
N CYS A 18 -33.61 33.81 -11.83
CA CYS A 18 -32.57 33.36 -10.88
C CYS A 18 -33.16 32.93 -9.51
N SER A 19 -34.44 33.21 -9.24
CA SER A 19 -35.10 32.89 -7.96
C SER A 19 -35.22 31.40 -7.66
N THR A 20 -35.05 30.54 -8.67
CA THR A 20 -35.13 29.07 -8.55
C THR A 20 -33.77 28.39 -8.44
N LEU A 21 -32.67 29.16 -8.50
CA LEU A 21 -31.29 28.66 -8.48
C LEU A 21 -30.63 28.87 -7.10
N LEU A 22 -31.21 28.26 -6.07
CA LEU A 22 -30.68 28.35 -4.70
C LEU A 22 -29.52 27.38 -4.45
N ALA A 23 -29.62 26.15 -4.98
CA ALA A 23 -28.58 25.12 -4.91
C ALA A 23 -28.74 24.12 -6.07
N PRO A 24 -27.66 23.48 -6.55
CA PRO A 24 -27.71 22.49 -7.64
C PRO A 24 -28.67 21.32 -7.36
N ARG A 25 -28.87 20.94 -6.09
CA ARG A 25 -29.81 19.86 -5.71
C ARG A 25 -31.28 20.25 -5.82
N VAL A 26 -31.58 21.54 -5.73
CA VAL A 26 -32.95 22.07 -5.67
C VAL A 26 -33.33 22.75 -6.99
N SER A 27 -32.38 22.89 -7.91
CA SER A 27 -32.64 23.50 -9.22
C SER A 27 -33.50 22.61 -10.11
N PRO A 28 -34.34 23.19 -10.99
CA PRO A 28 -35.21 22.45 -11.91
C PRO A 28 -34.48 21.43 -12.80
N VAL A 29 -33.27 21.77 -13.24
CA VAL A 29 -32.40 20.87 -14.01
C VAL A 29 -31.05 20.80 -13.30
N MET A 30 -30.57 19.58 -13.06
CA MET A 30 -29.26 19.34 -12.46
C MET A 30 -28.32 18.77 -13.53
N LEU A 31 -27.27 19.52 -13.83
CA LEU A 31 -26.20 19.08 -14.72
C LEU A 31 -25.09 18.45 -13.90
N HIS A 32 -24.69 17.23 -14.27
CA HIS A 32 -23.57 16.53 -13.65
C HIS A 32 -22.32 16.64 -14.54
N LEU A 33 -21.29 17.27 -14.02
CA LEU A 33 -20.02 17.50 -14.69
C LEU A 33 -19.08 16.31 -14.43
N PHE A 34 -18.60 15.70 -15.50
CA PHE A 34 -17.51 14.74 -15.44
C PHE A 34 -16.21 15.42 -15.85
N ARG A 35 -15.16 15.27 -15.03
CA ARG A 35 -13.84 15.78 -15.38
C ARG A 35 -13.28 14.94 -16.53
N ALA A 36 -13.02 15.57 -17.68
CA ALA A 36 -12.43 14.91 -18.84
C ALA A 36 -10.91 15.08 -18.85
N LYS A 37 -10.20 14.08 -19.37
CA LYS A 37 -8.76 14.19 -19.67
C LYS A 37 -8.61 14.96 -20.98
N THR A 38 -8.02 16.15 -20.93
CA THR A 38 -7.91 17.04 -22.09
C THR A 38 -6.67 16.80 -22.93
N THR A 39 -5.59 16.28 -22.33
CA THR A 39 -4.30 16.06 -23.02
C THR A 39 -3.88 14.60 -22.99
N THR A 40 -3.62 14.05 -24.18
CA THR A 40 -3.03 12.72 -24.38
C THR A 40 -1.61 12.90 -24.87
N ILE A 41 -0.64 12.44 -24.08
CA ILE A 41 0.78 12.52 -24.41
C ILE A 41 1.25 11.12 -24.79
N ALA A 42 1.92 10.97 -25.93
CA ALA A 42 2.50 9.71 -26.32
C ALA A 42 3.69 9.36 -25.40
N PRO A 43 3.82 8.11 -24.93
CA PRO A 43 4.98 7.67 -24.20
C PRO A 43 6.19 7.49 -25.13
N SER A 44 7.39 7.79 -24.63
CA SER A 44 8.65 7.60 -25.36
C SER A 44 9.66 6.73 -24.62
N CYS A 45 9.30 6.21 -23.45
CA CYS A 45 10.06 5.17 -22.74
C CYS A 45 9.15 4.14 -22.09
N SER A 46 9.76 3.02 -21.67
CA SER A 46 9.11 1.95 -20.93
C SER A 46 9.62 1.88 -19.50
N LEU A 47 8.73 1.55 -18.57
CA LEU A 47 9.04 1.21 -17.20
C LEU A 47 9.49 -0.25 -17.08
N PRO A 48 10.22 -0.61 -16.01
CA PRO A 48 10.61 -1.98 -15.75
C PRO A 48 9.41 -2.93 -15.70
N ALA A 49 9.47 -4.04 -16.45
CA ALA A 49 8.39 -5.02 -16.52
C ALA A 49 8.09 -5.69 -15.15
N ASN A 50 9.09 -5.75 -14.26
CA ASN A 50 8.91 -6.28 -12.91
C ASN A 50 8.13 -5.33 -11.98
N PHE A 51 7.79 -4.11 -12.40
CA PHE A 51 7.02 -3.17 -11.59
C PHE A 51 5.54 -3.17 -11.95
N SER A 52 5.14 -3.89 -12.99
CA SER A 52 3.76 -3.93 -13.44
C SER A 52 2.84 -4.49 -12.36
N GLY A 53 1.68 -3.86 -12.18
CA GLY A 53 0.68 -4.26 -11.18
C GLY A 53 0.17 -3.09 -10.35
N ARG A 54 -0.64 -3.43 -9.35
CA ARG A 54 -1.21 -2.48 -8.39
C ARG A 54 -0.39 -2.44 -7.11
N TRP A 55 -0.05 -1.23 -6.67
CA TRP A 55 0.78 -0.98 -5.51
C TRP A 55 0.12 0.01 -4.56
N MET A 56 0.12 -0.27 -3.27
CA MET A 56 -0.30 0.66 -2.23
C MET A 56 0.82 1.67 -1.97
N ASN A 57 0.48 2.95 -1.94
CA ASN A 57 1.43 4.02 -1.71
C ASN A 57 1.43 4.41 -0.22
N THR A 58 2.60 4.32 0.44
CA THR A 58 2.74 4.67 1.85
C THR A 58 3.20 6.12 2.08
N ALA A 59 3.57 6.85 1.03
CA ALA A 59 4.06 8.22 1.11
C ALA A 59 2.97 9.23 1.51
N HIS A 60 1.73 8.95 1.09
CA HIS A 60 0.59 9.77 1.47
C HIS A 60 0.01 9.26 2.79
N ALA A 61 -0.15 10.16 3.76
CA ALA A 61 -0.86 9.92 5.01
C ALA A 61 -2.35 9.54 4.84
N ALA A 62 -2.86 9.55 3.60
CA ALA A 62 -4.19 9.07 3.27
C ALA A 62 -4.17 7.54 3.13
N VAL A 63 -4.91 6.86 4.01
CA VAL A 63 -5.05 5.39 4.13
C VAL A 63 -5.56 4.71 2.84
N ASN A 64 -5.96 5.47 1.81
CA ASN A 64 -6.56 4.98 0.58
C ASN A 64 -5.88 5.55 -0.70
N SER A 65 -4.57 5.34 -0.84
CA SER A 65 -3.85 5.68 -2.07
C SER A 65 -3.15 4.46 -2.68
N TRP A 66 -3.29 4.30 -4.00
CA TRP A 66 -2.65 3.24 -4.75
C TRP A 66 -2.20 3.74 -6.12
N ILE A 67 -1.26 3.01 -6.68
CA ILE A 67 -0.61 3.28 -7.95
C ILE A 67 -0.73 2.05 -8.83
N ASP A 68 -1.37 2.21 -9.99
CA ASP A 68 -1.43 1.21 -11.04
C ASP A 68 -0.28 1.46 -12.03
N ILE A 69 0.70 0.55 -12.05
CA ILE A 69 1.87 0.64 -12.93
C ILE A 69 1.67 -0.29 -14.13
N ASN A 70 1.75 0.29 -15.33
CA ASN A 70 1.78 -0.42 -16.61
C ASN A 70 3.16 -0.22 -17.28
N ALA A 71 3.38 -0.80 -18.45
CA ALA A 71 4.65 -0.72 -19.18
C ALA A 71 5.11 0.70 -19.50
N THR A 72 4.21 1.68 -19.61
CA THR A 72 4.57 3.07 -19.97
C THR A 72 3.90 4.13 -19.09
N HIS A 73 2.96 3.72 -18.24
CA HIS A 73 2.09 4.61 -17.48
C HIS A 73 2.13 4.24 -16.01
N LEU A 74 2.07 5.26 -15.17
CA LEU A 74 1.87 5.15 -13.74
C LEU A 74 0.62 5.97 -13.41
N LEU A 75 -0.41 5.32 -12.90
CA LEU A 75 -1.69 5.94 -12.55
C LEU A 75 -1.84 5.95 -11.04
N GLU A 76 -1.66 7.12 -10.46
CA GLU A 76 -1.85 7.34 -9.04
C GLU A 76 -3.31 7.70 -8.77
N LYS A 77 -3.94 6.97 -7.86
CA LYS A 77 -5.30 7.20 -7.39
C LYS A 77 -5.25 7.40 -5.89
N HIS A 78 -5.73 8.54 -5.42
CA HIS A 78 -5.83 8.81 -4.01
C HIS A 78 -7.25 9.25 -3.64
N ARG A 79 -7.75 8.73 -2.52
CA ARG A 79 -9.00 9.17 -1.88
C ARG A 79 -8.68 9.84 -0.55
N PRO A 80 -8.57 11.18 -0.51
CA PRO A 80 -8.29 11.90 0.72
C PRO A 80 -9.50 11.90 1.67
N ASP A 81 -10.73 11.75 1.16
CA ASP A 81 -11.99 11.60 1.89
C ASP A 81 -12.86 10.48 1.28
N GLN A 82 -14.05 10.20 1.85
CA GLN A 82 -15.12 9.41 1.19
C GLN A 82 -15.63 10.02 -0.14
N ARG A 83 -15.03 11.14 -0.57
CA ARG A 83 -15.31 11.85 -1.83
C ARG A 83 -14.66 11.13 -3.02
N LEU A 84 -14.78 11.74 -4.20
CA LEU A 84 -14.26 11.17 -5.45
C LEU A 84 -12.74 10.97 -5.40
N ALA A 85 -12.30 9.86 -6.00
CA ALA A 85 -10.88 9.60 -6.18
C ALA A 85 -10.28 10.64 -7.13
N VAL A 86 -9.21 11.29 -6.69
CA VAL A 86 -8.37 12.11 -7.57
C VAL A 86 -7.38 11.16 -8.23
N GLU A 87 -7.28 11.28 -9.56
CA GLU A 87 -6.40 10.47 -10.36
C GLU A 87 -5.39 11.37 -11.09
N THR A 88 -4.12 10.99 -10.98
CA THR A 88 -2.99 11.64 -11.64
C THR A 88 -2.29 10.60 -12.49
N SER A 89 -2.17 10.89 -13.79
CA SER A 89 -1.45 10.04 -14.72
C SER A 89 -0.03 10.54 -14.94
N PHE A 90 0.93 9.64 -14.89
CA PHE A 90 2.34 9.87 -15.18
C PHE A 90 2.71 9.02 -16.39
N ILE A 91 3.22 9.68 -17.43
CA ILE A 91 3.52 9.05 -18.73
C ILE A 91 5.04 9.11 -18.94
N CYS A 92 5.67 7.97 -19.18
CA CYS A 92 7.13 7.89 -19.37
C CYS A 92 7.56 8.66 -20.63
N GLN A 93 8.47 9.63 -20.47
CA GLN A 93 9.02 10.43 -21.57
C GLN A 93 10.49 10.08 -21.84
N GLU A 94 11.33 10.03 -20.83
CA GLU A 94 12.74 9.69 -21.02
C GLU A 94 13.26 8.90 -19.81
N GLN A 95 14.21 8.00 -20.07
CA GLN A 95 14.83 7.18 -19.03
C GLN A 95 16.35 7.25 -19.10
N LYS A 96 17.00 7.33 -17.94
CA LYS A 96 18.45 7.19 -17.80
C LYS A 96 18.80 6.45 -16.52
N GLY A 97 19.19 5.19 -16.67
CA GLY A 97 19.46 4.29 -15.54
C GLY A 97 18.20 4.08 -14.71
N GLN A 98 18.23 4.49 -13.45
CA GLN A 98 17.13 4.35 -12.50
C GLN A 98 16.20 5.58 -12.42
N ARG A 99 16.47 6.61 -13.22
CA ARG A 99 15.68 7.86 -13.27
C ARG A 99 14.80 7.90 -14.51
N TYR A 100 13.55 8.26 -14.32
CA TYR A 100 12.51 8.31 -15.32
C TYR A 100 11.85 9.68 -15.28
N MET A 101 11.99 10.44 -16.36
CA MET A 101 11.25 11.68 -16.54
C MET A 101 9.84 11.32 -17.01
N MET A 102 8.84 11.70 -16.22
CA MET A 102 7.44 11.44 -16.50
C MET A 102 6.68 12.74 -16.71
N ALA A 103 5.79 12.76 -17.69
CA ALA A 103 4.80 13.82 -17.85
C ALA A 103 3.63 13.54 -16.89
N ARG A 104 3.46 14.41 -15.89
CA ARG A 104 2.36 14.44 -14.94
C ARG A 104 1.18 15.19 -15.56
N VAL A 105 0.05 14.51 -15.66
CA VAL A 105 -1.23 15.04 -16.13
C VAL A 105 -2.31 14.64 -15.14
N GLY A 106 -2.88 15.63 -14.45
CA GLY A 106 -4.02 15.43 -13.54
C GLY A 106 -5.34 15.43 -14.31
N ILE A 107 -6.35 14.74 -13.77
CA ILE A 107 -7.72 14.83 -14.30
C ILE A 107 -8.24 16.27 -14.10
N GLY A 108 -8.59 16.93 -15.21
CA GLY A 108 -9.02 18.34 -15.23
C GLY A 108 -7.88 19.37 -15.37
N GLY A 109 -6.61 18.93 -15.41
CA GLY A 109 -5.48 19.82 -15.66
C GLY A 109 -5.22 20.01 -17.16
N CYS A 110 -5.22 21.26 -17.63
CA CYS A 110 -4.74 21.59 -18.99
C CYS A 110 -3.20 21.66 -19.07
N GLN A 111 -2.52 21.75 -17.92
CA GLN A 111 -1.08 21.93 -17.86
C GLN A 111 -0.38 20.58 -17.67
N VAL A 112 0.64 20.38 -18.50
CA VAL A 112 1.55 19.24 -18.40
C VAL A 112 2.78 19.68 -17.62
N TYR A 113 3.11 18.93 -16.58
CA TYR A 113 4.35 19.12 -15.85
C TYR A 113 5.24 17.90 -15.98
N TYR A 114 6.56 18.10 -16.01
CA TYR A 114 7.53 17.03 -16.03
C TYR A 114 8.11 16.82 -14.64
N VAL A 115 8.09 15.57 -14.19
CA VAL A 115 8.52 15.16 -12.85
C VAL A 115 9.52 14.02 -13.00
N CYS A 116 10.58 14.03 -12.19
CA CYS A 116 11.51 12.91 -12.17
C CYS A 116 11.11 11.87 -11.13
N TRP A 117 10.94 10.63 -11.57
CA TRP A 117 10.83 9.46 -10.71
C TRP A 117 12.18 8.77 -10.65
N HIS A 118 12.64 8.46 -9.44
CA HIS A 118 13.82 7.62 -9.25
C HIS A 118 13.43 6.38 -8.49
N PHE A 119 13.59 5.23 -9.14
CA PHE A 119 13.23 3.94 -8.59
C PHE A 119 14.48 3.14 -8.23
N LEU A 120 14.48 2.55 -7.04
CA LEU A 120 15.43 1.48 -6.75
C LEU A 120 14.94 0.15 -7.31
N PRO A 121 15.84 -0.82 -7.53
CA PRO A 121 15.44 -2.17 -7.94
C PRO A 121 14.39 -2.74 -6.99
N ARG A 122 13.33 -3.32 -7.57
CA ARG A 122 12.27 -4.00 -6.81
C ARG A 122 12.87 -5.11 -5.97
N HIS A 123 12.45 -5.16 -4.71
CA HIS A 123 12.78 -6.26 -3.81
C HIS A 123 11.47 -6.94 -3.39
N HIS A 124 11.19 -8.10 -3.97
CA HIS A 124 9.97 -8.86 -3.74
C HIS A 124 8.69 -8.03 -3.88
N ASN A 125 7.95 -7.78 -2.80
CA ASN A 125 6.67 -7.05 -2.80
C ASN A 125 6.84 -5.55 -2.50
N ILE A 126 8.06 -5.03 -2.58
CA ILE A 126 8.38 -3.64 -2.22
C ILE A 126 9.14 -2.98 -3.38
N ILE A 127 8.65 -1.81 -3.79
CA ILE A 127 9.38 -0.89 -4.65
C ILE A 127 9.70 0.35 -3.81
N ARG A 128 10.95 0.79 -3.87
CA ARG A 128 11.37 2.03 -3.24
C ARG A 128 11.54 3.09 -4.30
N TYR A 129 11.00 4.27 -4.05
CA TYR A 129 11.02 5.35 -5.03
C TYR A 129 11.16 6.71 -4.35
N ARG A 130 11.43 7.72 -5.16
CA ARG A 130 11.35 9.11 -4.78
C ARG A 130 10.91 9.93 -5.98
N VAL A 131 10.27 11.04 -5.70
CA VAL A 131 9.72 11.94 -6.70
C VAL A 131 10.39 13.30 -6.56
N GLY A 132 10.85 13.86 -7.67
CA GLY A 132 11.43 15.19 -7.72
C GLY A 132 10.36 16.29 -7.85
N LEU A 133 10.82 17.53 -7.88
CA LEU A 133 9.97 18.68 -8.18
C LEU A 133 9.39 18.62 -9.61
N ALA A 134 8.26 19.30 -9.78
CA ALA A 134 7.59 19.43 -11.07
C ALA A 134 8.09 20.66 -11.83
N PHE A 135 8.38 20.50 -13.12
CA PHE A 135 8.83 21.57 -14.01
C PHE A 135 7.92 21.68 -15.24
N ALA A 136 7.82 22.87 -15.82
CA ALA A 136 7.08 23.07 -17.08
C ALA A 136 7.91 22.68 -18.33
N THR A 137 9.25 22.71 -18.22
CA THR A 137 10.16 22.41 -19.33
C THR A 137 10.48 20.93 -19.43
N LYS A 138 10.58 20.42 -20.67
CA LYS A 138 10.90 19.01 -20.98
C LYS A 138 12.42 18.81 -21.10
N ASP A 139 13.18 19.20 -20.09
CA ASP A 139 14.64 19.03 -20.08
C ASP A 139 15.08 18.00 -19.04
N PHE A 140 15.49 16.81 -19.49
CA PHE A 140 15.85 15.71 -18.59
C PHE A 140 16.93 16.10 -17.57
N ARG A 141 17.93 16.88 -17.99
CA ARG A 141 19.04 17.30 -17.12
C ARG A 141 18.56 18.18 -15.96
N GLN A 142 17.54 19.01 -16.19
CA GLN A 142 16.95 19.89 -15.18
C GLN A 142 15.96 19.10 -14.32
N VAL A 143 14.99 18.42 -14.94
CA VAL A 143 13.93 17.68 -14.26
C VAL A 143 14.50 16.56 -13.38
N CYS A 144 15.43 15.78 -13.92
CA CYS A 144 16.06 14.64 -13.25
C CYS A 144 17.43 14.96 -12.63
N SER A 145 17.77 16.24 -12.42
CA SER A 145 18.94 16.62 -11.62
C SER A 145 18.84 16.07 -10.20
N TRP A 146 19.96 15.78 -9.54
CA TRP A 146 19.93 15.41 -8.12
C TRP A 146 19.42 16.55 -7.23
N SER A 147 19.53 17.79 -7.69
CA SER A 147 18.99 18.97 -7.02
C SER A 147 17.47 19.11 -7.10
N SER A 148 16.79 18.37 -7.99
CA SER A 148 15.32 18.42 -8.08
C SER A 148 14.63 17.59 -7.01
N PHE A 149 15.35 16.69 -6.33
CA PHE A 149 14.83 15.96 -5.18
C PHE A 149 14.98 16.85 -3.94
N LEU A 150 13.88 17.04 -3.21
CA LEU A 150 13.90 17.82 -1.98
C LEU A 150 14.91 17.21 -1.00
N GLN A 151 15.93 17.97 -0.63
CA GLN A 151 16.92 17.57 0.37
C GLN A 151 16.29 17.71 1.76
N SER A 152 15.51 16.73 2.20
CA SER A 152 15.31 16.54 3.63
C SER A 152 16.63 16.08 4.27
N ARG A 153 16.81 16.36 5.57
CA ARG A 153 18.01 15.96 6.35
C ARG A 153 18.35 14.47 6.21
N ASP A 154 17.35 13.63 5.95
CA ASP A 154 17.50 12.22 5.67
C ASP A 154 17.01 11.96 4.24
N TRP A 155 17.90 11.63 3.30
CA TRP A 155 17.52 11.17 1.95
C TRP A 155 16.68 9.89 2.02
N LYS A 156 15.37 10.04 2.26
CA LYS A 156 14.41 8.95 2.45
C LYS A 156 13.77 8.58 1.11
N TYR A 157 13.57 7.28 0.92
CA TYR A 157 12.77 6.73 -0.16
C TYR A 157 11.40 6.36 0.39
N ASP A 158 10.38 6.68 -0.39
CA ASP A 158 9.02 6.22 -0.15
C ASP A 158 8.85 4.77 -0.62
N LEU A 159 7.84 4.11 -0.06
CA LEU A 159 7.58 2.69 -0.31
C LEU A 159 6.27 2.52 -1.09
N LEU A 160 6.34 1.66 -2.09
CA LEU A 160 5.19 1.05 -2.72
C LEU A 160 5.14 -0.42 -2.30
N ILE A 161 4.02 -0.83 -1.71
CA ILE A 161 3.79 -2.20 -1.27
C ILE A 161 2.85 -2.87 -2.25
N ALA A 162 3.16 -4.07 -2.74
CA ALA A 162 2.29 -4.77 -3.66
C ALA A 162 0.92 -5.01 -3.00
N GLN A 163 -0.17 -4.68 -3.70
CA GLN A 163 -1.53 -4.86 -3.15
C GLN A 163 -1.82 -6.32 -2.82
N ASN A 164 -1.36 -7.22 -3.69
CA ASN A 164 -1.43 -8.67 -3.48
C ASN A 164 0.00 -9.20 -3.35
N PRO A 165 0.60 -9.15 -2.15
CA PRO A 165 1.97 -9.60 -1.96
C PRO A 165 2.06 -11.11 -2.16
N LEU A 166 3.06 -11.57 -2.91
CA LEU A 166 3.35 -12.99 -3.02
C LEU A 166 4.27 -13.40 -1.86
N PRO A 167 3.96 -14.48 -1.12
CA PRO A 167 4.82 -14.93 -0.04
C PRO A 167 6.22 -15.25 -0.57
N VAL A 168 7.23 -14.73 0.12
CA VAL A 168 8.65 -14.90 -0.23
C VAL A 168 9.23 -16.00 0.65
N GLU A 169 10.17 -16.76 0.11
CA GLU A 169 10.89 -17.75 0.90
C GLU A 169 11.70 -17.08 2.02
N CYS A 170 11.64 -17.64 3.23
CA CYS A 170 12.43 -17.11 4.33
C CYS A 170 13.93 -17.26 4.02
N PRO A 171 14.74 -16.20 4.12
CA PRO A 171 16.19 -16.31 3.95
C PRO A 171 16.84 -17.09 5.09
N ILE A 172 16.22 -17.10 6.27
CA ILE A 172 16.70 -17.80 7.46
C ILE A 172 15.55 -18.66 7.98
N GLY A 173 15.77 -19.97 8.09
CA GLY A 173 14.86 -20.89 8.74
C GLY A 173 15.32 -21.21 10.15
N GLY A 174 14.41 -21.28 11.11
CA GLY A 174 14.77 -21.59 12.49
C GLY A 174 13.63 -21.46 13.49
N LYS A 175 13.95 -21.75 14.75
CA LYS A 175 13.11 -21.47 15.91
C LYS A 175 13.90 -20.59 16.86
N PHE A 176 13.28 -19.54 17.34
CA PHE A 176 13.92 -18.51 18.14
C PHE A 176 13.07 -18.19 19.36
N ARG A 177 13.71 -18.05 20.51
CA ARG A 177 13.08 -17.52 21.72
C ARG A 177 13.24 -16.01 21.75
N PHE A 178 12.19 -15.27 22.11
CA PHE A 178 12.23 -13.81 22.10
C PHE A 178 11.62 -13.19 23.36
N THR A 179 12.12 -12.02 23.73
CA THR A 179 11.55 -11.18 24.79
C THR A 179 11.01 -9.89 24.16
N GLN A 180 9.82 -9.47 24.58
CA GLN A 180 9.18 -8.27 24.04
C GLN A 180 9.45 -7.06 24.95
N TYR A 181 9.70 -5.90 24.34
CA TYR A 181 9.88 -4.61 25.01
C TYR A 181 9.13 -3.53 24.24
N GLY A 182 8.52 -2.56 24.92
CA GLY A 182 7.81 -1.43 24.31
C GLY A 182 6.35 -1.30 24.73
N ASP A 183 5.66 -0.33 24.12
CA ASP A 183 4.34 0.14 24.56
C ASP A 183 3.17 -0.80 24.18
N VAL A 184 3.34 -1.63 23.14
CA VAL A 184 2.29 -2.53 22.64
C VAL A 184 2.88 -3.93 22.42
N PRO A 185 3.00 -4.75 23.47
CA PRO A 185 3.41 -6.15 23.32
C PRO A 185 2.33 -6.95 22.58
N LEU A 186 2.76 -7.96 21.83
CA LEU A 186 1.85 -8.95 21.26
C LEU A 186 1.16 -9.69 22.40
N GLU A 187 -0.16 -9.86 22.29
CA GLU A 187 -0.98 -10.65 23.19
C GLU A 187 -1.50 -11.90 22.47
N SER A 188 -1.53 -13.04 23.17
CA SER A 188 -2.13 -14.25 22.61
C SER A 188 -3.65 -14.07 22.55
N ARG A 189 -4.27 -14.37 21.40
CA ARG A 189 -5.72 -14.19 21.17
C ARG A 189 -6.62 -15.13 22.01
N ILE A 190 -6.07 -15.76 23.04
CA ILE A 190 -6.68 -16.86 23.80
C ILE A 190 -7.07 -16.36 25.21
N ARG A 191 -7.79 -15.24 25.28
CA ARG A 191 -8.58 -14.89 26.46
C ARG A 191 -10.07 -15.03 26.12
N GLY A 192 -10.64 -16.21 26.40
CA GLY A 192 -12.08 -16.48 26.28
C GLY A 192 -12.60 -16.82 24.88
N GLY A 193 -11.74 -17.02 23.88
CA GLY A 193 -12.13 -17.43 22.53
C GLY A 193 -12.40 -18.93 22.39
N VAL A 194 -13.29 -19.31 21.48
CA VAL A 194 -13.66 -20.71 21.22
C VAL A 194 -12.51 -21.44 20.51
N THR A 195 -11.88 -22.41 21.16
CA THR A 195 -10.94 -23.33 20.51
C THR A 195 -11.69 -24.42 19.74
N LYS A 196 -11.12 -24.90 18.63
CA LYS A 196 -11.67 -25.93 17.72
C LYS A 196 -11.66 -27.31 18.38
N SER A 197 -10.79 -27.50 19.36
CA SER A 197 -10.71 -28.67 20.24
C SER A 197 -10.62 -28.20 21.70
N PRO A 198 -11.21 -28.93 22.65
CA PRO A 198 -10.95 -28.70 24.07
C PRO A 198 -9.47 -28.91 24.33
N ARG A 199 -8.84 -27.99 25.09
CA ARG A 199 -7.47 -28.17 25.53
C ARG A 199 -7.44 -29.31 26.56
N ASP A 200 -6.42 -30.16 26.45
CA ASP A 200 -6.12 -31.13 27.51
C ASP A 200 -5.98 -30.36 28.83
N GLN A 201 -6.65 -30.81 29.90
CA GLN A 201 -6.62 -30.17 31.22
C GLN A 201 -5.27 -30.36 31.94
N VAL A 202 -4.23 -30.73 31.22
CA VAL A 202 -2.90 -30.95 31.79
C VAL A 202 -2.25 -29.59 32.00
N GLU A 203 -1.96 -29.27 33.25
CA GLU A 203 -1.27 -28.04 33.62
C GLU A 203 0.13 -28.01 33.01
N CYS A 204 0.44 -26.94 32.29
CA CYS A 204 1.77 -26.72 31.76
C CYS A 204 2.70 -26.17 32.85
N LYS A 205 3.85 -26.81 33.05
CA LYS A 205 4.84 -26.43 34.06
C LYS A 205 5.79 -25.33 33.60
N GLN A 206 6.04 -25.22 32.30
CA GLN A 206 6.99 -24.27 31.72
C GLN A 206 6.48 -23.72 30.40
N TYR A 207 6.38 -22.40 30.33
CA TYR A 207 6.01 -21.65 29.13
C TYR A 207 7.23 -20.93 28.56
N GLU A 208 7.36 -20.97 27.23
CA GLU A 208 8.38 -20.22 26.50
C GLU A 208 7.78 -19.54 25.27
N THR A 209 8.42 -18.45 24.83
CA THR A 209 8.10 -17.79 23.56
C THR A 209 8.77 -18.52 22.40
N ASP A 210 8.01 -18.78 21.33
CA ASP A 210 8.51 -19.44 20.11
C ASP A 210 8.20 -18.59 18.88
N LEU A 211 9.25 -18.06 18.26
CA LEU A 211 9.22 -17.48 16.93
C LEU A 211 9.78 -18.53 15.97
N SER A 212 8.90 -19.19 15.23
CA SER A 212 9.28 -20.19 14.25
C SER A 212 9.19 -19.61 12.84
N VAL A 213 10.32 -19.58 12.15
CA VAL A 213 10.47 -19.00 10.82
C VAL A 213 10.73 -20.13 9.85
N CYS A 214 9.78 -20.38 8.95
CA CYS A 214 9.88 -21.40 7.92
C CYS A 214 10.35 -22.76 8.45
N SER A 215 9.87 -23.10 9.66
CA SER A 215 10.32 -24.28 10.37
C SER A 215 9.70 -25.53 9.76
N LYS A 216 10.47 -26.63 9.73
CA LYS A 216 9.94 -27.93 9.33
C LYS A 216 8.94 -28.37 10.39
N GLN A 217 7.64 -28.18 10.14
CA GLN A 217 6.63 -28.63 11.10
C GLN A 217 6.41 -30.14 10.95
N TRP A 218 6.54 -30.88 12.05
CA TRP A 218 6.62 -32.34 12.10
C TRP A 218 5.42 -33.12 11.54
N ARG A 219 4.35 -32.46 11.09
CA ARG A 219 3.13 -33.13 10.56
C ARG A 219 2.51 -32.52 9.30
N LYS A 220 3.01 -31.40 8.78
CA LYS A 220 2.48 -30.79 7.56
C LYS A 220 3.62 -30.29 6.69
N GLN A 221 3.45 -30.55 5.40
CA GLN A 221 4.29 -30.13 4.29
C GLN A 221 4.94 -28.76 4.51
N TYR A 222 6.25 -28.72 4.28
CA TYR A 222 7.14 -27.57 4.37
C TYR A 222 6.49 -26.28 3.83
N ASP A 223 6.09 -25.38 4.71
CA ASP A 223 5.77 -24.02 4.32
C ASP A 223 7.01 -23.14 4.51
N THR A 224 7.76 -22.95 3.42
CA THR A 224 8.96 -22.11 3.38
C THR A 224 8.64 -20.62 3.32
N ARG A 225 7.40 -20.21 3.60
CA ARG A 225 6.92 -18.83 3.43
C ARG A 225 6.13 -18.31 4.64
N GLN A 226 6.11 -19.05 5.73
CA GLN A 226 5.37 -18.69 6.94
C GLN A 226 6.29 -18.40 8.12
N ILE A 227 5.86 -17.41 8.91
CA ILE A 227 6.38 -17.13 10.25
C ILE A 227 5.24 -17.37 11.21
N LEU A 228 5.50 -18.15 12.25
CA LEU A 228 4.53 -18.44 13.31
C LEU A 228 5.10 -17.93 14.62
N ILE A 229 4.26 -17.23 15.37
CA ILE A 229 4.61 -16.66 16.66
C ILE A 229 3.67 -17.29 17.69
N ASP A 230 4.26 -17.91 18.71
CA ASP A 230 3.57 -18.38 19.91
C ASP A 230 4.20 -17.72 21.13
N LEU A 231 3.37 -17.10 21.97
CA LEU A 231 3.80 -16.37 23.16
C LEU A 231 3.88 -17.28 24.38
N ASP A 232 2.97 -18.26 24.45
CA ASP A 232 2.76 -19.09 25.63
C ASP A 232 2.88 -20.56 25.22
N LYS A 233 4.01 -20.91 24.58
CA LYS A 233 4.24 -22.27 24.13
C LYS A 233 4.57 -23.15 25.32
N CYS A 234 3.79 -24.21 25.50
CA CYS A 234 4.04 -25.17 26.56
C CYS A 234 5.22 -26.10 26.21
N MET A 235 6.22 -26.15 27.09
CA MET A 235 7.39 -27.03 26.95
C MET A 235 7.27 -28.33 27.75
N THR A 236 6.16 -28.51 28.46
CA THR A 236 5.94 -29.74 29.25
C THR A 236 5.61 -30.89 28.30
N LEU A 237 6.27 -32.03 28.51
CA LEU A 237 6.05 -33.23 27.73
C LEU A 237 5.02 -34.15 28.41
N ASP A 238 4.23 -34.86 27.61
CA ASP A 238 3.37 -35.94 28.04
C ASP A 238 4.21 -37.21 28.34
N TRP A 239 3.53 -38.27 28.81
CA TRP A 239 4.16 -39.56 29.11
C TRP A 239 4.75 -40.27 27.87
N HIS A 240 4.39 -39.82 26.67
CA HIS A 240 4.96 -40.24 25.39
C HIS A 240 6.10 -39.33 24.90
N ALA A 241 6.61 -38.44 25.76
CA ALA A 241 7.62 -37.45 25.41
C ALA A 241 7.20 -36.49 24.27
N LYS A 242 5.91 -36.23 24.10
CA LYS A 242 5.38 -35.23 23.16
C LYS A 242 4.97 -33.97 23.90
N PRO A 243 5.20 -32.77 23.34
CA PRO A 243 4.75 -31.53 23.95
C PRO A 243 3.24 -31.46 24.12
N ILE A 244 2.81 -31.10 25.33
CA ILE A 244 1.40 -30.92 25.70
C ILE A 244 0.89 -29.63 25.04
N GLY A 245 -0.26 -29.70 24.37
CA GLY A 245 -0.87 -28.54 23.70
C GLY A 245 -0.66 -28.44 22.19
N GLU A 246 0.12 -29.33 21.55
CA GLU A 246 0.17 -29.43 20.08
C GLU A 246 -1.07 -30.09 19.45
N TYR A 247 -2.06 -30.48 20.27
CA TYR A 247 -3.35 -31.05 19.83
C TYR A 247 -4.37 -29.96 19.46
N GLY A 248 -4.00 -29.06 18.55
CA GLY A 248 -4.93 -28.05 18.06
C GLY A 248 -4.25 -27.01 17.19
N ASN A 249 -4.52 -27.02 15.89
CA ASN A 249 -4.05 -26.01 14.94
C ASN A 249 -4.61 -24.62 15.30
N PHE A 250 -3.89 -23.87 16.13
CA PHE A 250 -4.13 -22.45 16.36
C PHE A 250 -2.86 -21.68 16.04
N PHE A 251 -2.73 -21.36 14.76
CA PHE A 251 -1.69 -20.48 14.26
C PHE A 251 -2.23 -19.06 14.28
N LEU A 252 -1.55 -18.17 14.99
CA LEU A 252 -1.58 -16.76 14.62
C LEU A 252 -0.77 -16.64 13.33
N ILE A 253 -1.47 -16.64 12.19
CA ILE A 253 -0.89 -16.14 10.95
C ILE A 253 -0.75 -14.64 11.18
N ALA A 254 0.48 -14.15 11.27
CA ALA A 254 0.74 -12.72 11.17
C ALA A 254 0.44 -12.28 9.74
N SER A 255 -0.85 -12.07 9.44
CA SER A 255 -1.30 -11.31 8.28
C SER A 255 -1.52 -9.88 8.75
N ASN A 256 -0.64 -8.98 8.31
CA ASN A 256 -0.98 -7.56 8.24
C ASN A 256 -1.98 -7.33 7.12
#